data_AF-C9REY6-F1
#
_entry.id   AF-C9REY6-F1
#
_cell.length_a   1.000
_cell.length_b   1.000
_cell.length_c   1.000
_cell.angle_alpha   90.00
_cell.angle_beta   90.00
_cell.angle_gamma   90.00
#
_symmetry.space_group_name_H-M   'P 1'
#
loop_
_entity.id
_entity.type
_entity.pdbx_description
1 polymer ?
#
loop_
_entity_poly.entity_id
_entity_poly.type
_entity_poly.pdbx_seq_one_letter_code
_entity_poly.pdbx_strand_id
1 'polypeptide(L)' 'MNQKREIELLMFDVLPYISNINYIKEIFEEAESLEDLERKVEELLKVEKDITKKTDLKILLEKIKEAKEKYSKST' A
#
# COMPACT_ATOMS: atom_id res chain seq x y z
N MET A 1 2.49 -1.43 -18.53
CA MET A 1 1.25 -1.07 -17.81
C MET A 1 1.42 0.34 -17.22
N ASN A 2 0.34 1.06 -16.95
CA ASN A 2 0.42 2.41 -16.36
C ASN A 2 0.55 2.24 -14.83
N GLN A 3 1.72 2.58 -14.26
CA GLN A 3 2.02 2.42 -12.83
C GLN A 3 0.94 3.08 -11.94
N LYS A 4 0.39 4.21 -12.37
CA LYS A 4 -0.67 4.91 -11.63
C LYS A 4 -1.96 4.10 -11.55
N ARG A 5 -2.29 3.34 -12.60
CA ARG A 5 -3.47 2.46 -12.63
C ARG A 5 -3.30 1.26 -11.70
N GLU A 6 -2.08 0.73 -11.55
CA GLU A 6 -1.80 -0.38 -10.63
C GLU A 6 -1.98 0.06 -9.17
N ILE A 7 -1.47 1.24 -8.83
CA ILE A 7 -1.64 1.86 -7.52
C ILE A 7 -3.13 2.10 -7.21
N GLU A 8 -3.90 2.64 -8.16
CA GLU A 8 -5.34 2.84 -7.99
C GLU A 8 -6.10 1.53 -7.75
N LEU A 9 -5.80 0.47 -8.51
CA LEU A 9 -6.42 -0.84 -8.33
C LEU A 9 -6.07 -1.44 -6.96
N LEU A 10 -4.81 -1.36 -6.56
CA LEU A 10 -4.36 -1.79 -5.25
C LEU A 10 -5.07 -1.04 -4.13
N MET A 11 -5.29 0.27 -4.27
CA MET A 11 -6.04 1.04 -3.28
C MET A 11 -7.44 0.45 -3.07
N PHE A 12 -8.19 0.18 -4.14
CA PHE A 12 -9.52 -0.44 -4.02
C PHE A 12 -9.50 -1.81 -3.35
N ASP A 13 -8.44 -2.59 -3.59
CA ASP A 13 -8.26 -3.91 -2.96
C ASP A 13 -7.93 -3.81 -1.46
N VAL A 14 -7.25 -2.73 -1.03
CA VAL A 14 -6.84 -2.52 0.37
C VAL A 14 -7.97 -1.90 1.22
N LEU A 15 -8.74 -0.97 0.66
CA LEU A 15 -9.75 -0.18 1.41
C LEU A 15 -10.71 -1.01 2.30
N PRO A 16 -11.20 -2.20 1.90
CA PRO A 16 -12.10 -3.00 2.74
C PRO A 16 -11.47 -3.56 4.03
N TYR A 17 -10.14 -3.58 4.12
CA TYR A 17 -9.40 -4.23 5.21
C TYR A 17 -8.83 -3.24 6.23
N ILE A 18 -8.92 -1.94 5.96
CA ILE A 18 -8.26 -0.90 6.75
C ILE A 18 -9.26 -0.10 7.60
N SER A 19 -8.82 0.32 8.77
CA SER A 19 -9.61 1.16 9.67
C SER A 19 -9.39 2.65 9.42
N ASN A 20 -8.14 3.06 9.16
CA ASN A 20 -7.76 4.46 8.97
C ASN A 20 -7.71 4.82 7.47
N ILE A 21 -8.88 4.87 6.83
CA ILE A 21 -9.00 5.10 5.38
C ILE A 21 -8.26 6.36 4.91
N ASN A 22 -8.46 7.50 5.58
CA ASN A 22 -7.84 8.76 5.14
C ASN A 22 -6.31 8.70 5.23
N TYR A 23 -5.79 8.11 6.32
CA TYR A 23 -4.35 7.93 6.49
C TYR A 23 -3.75 7.08 5.37
N ILE A 24 -4.40 5.98 5.00
CA ILE A 24 -3.92 5.12 3.92
C ILE A 24 -4.05 5.83 2.56
N LYS A 25 -5.13 6.57 2.31
CA LYS A 25 -5.30 7.36 1.08
C LYS A 25 -4.19 8.39 0.89
N GLU A 26 -3.80 9.10 1.94
CA GLU A 26 -2.69 10.06 1.89
C GLU A 26 -1.39 9.38 1.41
N ILE A 27 -1.09 8.18 1.92
CA ILE A 27 0.08 7.40 1.49
C ILE A 27 -0.01 7.03 -0.01
N PHE A 28 -1.20 6.66 -0.49
CA PHE A 28 -1.44 6.36 -1.91
C PHE A 28 -1.30 7.60 -2.81
N GLU A 29 -1.78 8.76 -2.37
CA GLU A 29 -1.70 10.03 -3.12
C GLU A 29 -0.26 10.51 -3.31
N GLU A 30 0.61 10.25 -2.33
CA GLU A 30 2.02 10.60 -2.39
C GLU A 30 2.90 9.60 -3.16
N ALA A 31 2.38 8.41 -3.50
CA ALA A 31 3.16 7.36 -4.11
C ALA A 31 3.23 7.50 -5.64
N GLU A 32 4.43 7.40 -6.20
CA GLU A 32 4.65 7.49 -7.66
C GLU A 32 4.66 6.11 -8.35
N SER A 33 4.99 5.05 -7.61
CA SER A 33 5.05 3.66 -8.08
C SER A 33 4.73 2.68 -6.95
N LEU A 34 4.57 1.39 -7.27
CA LEU A 34 4.43 0.34 -6.26
C LEU A 34 5.69 0.19 -5.41
N GLU A 35 6.88 0.36 -5.99
CA GLU A 35 8.15 0.37 -5.26
C GLU A 35 8.26 1.56 -4.29
N ASP A 36 7.84 2.75 -4.72
CA ASP A 36 7.83 3.92 -3.84
C ASP A 36 6.82 3.78 -2.70
N LEU A 37 5.63 3.25 -3.01
CA LEU A 37 4.61 2.93 -2.02
C LEU A 37 5.12 1.93 -0.98
N GLU A 38 5.77 0.84 -1.41
CA GLU A 38 6.37 -0.16 -0.52
C GLU A 38 7.38 0.48 0.42
N ARG A 39 8.32 1.26 -0.13
CA ARG A 39 9.36 1.94 0.64
C ARG A 39 8.76 2.89 1.68
N LYS A 40 7.79 3.73 1.29
CA LYS A 40 7.09 4.66 2.21
C LYS A 40 6.43 3.90 3.36
N VAL A 41 5.73 2.80 3.07
CA VAL A 41 5.06 1.98 4.08
C VAL A 41 6.06 1.33 5.03
N GLU A 42 7.18 0.81 4.53
CA GLU A 42 8.25 0.26 5.37
C GLU A 42 8.91 1.31 6.27
N GLU A 43 9.11 2.53 5.78
CA GLU A 43 9.62 3.66 6.56
C GLU A 43 8.63 4.05 7.67
N LEU A 44 7.34 4.16 7.36
CA LEU A 44 6.29 4.47 8.33
C LEU A 44 6.17 3.39 9.42
N LEU A 45 6.27 2.11 9.05
CA LEU A 45 6.19 0.99 10.01
C LEU A 45 7.29 1.02 11.09
N LYS A 46 8.45 1.60 10.79
CA LYS A 46 9.57 1.73 11.75
C LYS A 46 9.26 2.75 12.83
N VAL A 47 8.49 3.79 12.53
CA VAL A 47 8.26 4.94 13.42
C VAL A 47 6.85 4.99 14.00
N GLU A 48 5.86 4.36 13.37
CA GLU A 48 4.46 4.37 13.80
C GLU A 48 4.28 3.63 15.15
N LYS A 49 3.62 4.33 16.08
CA LYS A 49 3.35 3.89 17.45
C LYS A 49 1.88 3.56 17.67
N ASP A 50 0.98 4.13 16.89
CA ASP A 50 -0.44 3.79 16.93
C ASP A 50 -0.65 2.36 16.42
N ILE A 51 -1.21 1.50 17.27
CA ILE A 51 -1.37 0.06 16.99
C ILE A 51 -2.33 -0.16 15.81
N THR A 52 -3.37 0.65 15.70
CA THR A 52 -4.37 0.54 14.63
C THR A 52 -3.74 0.93 13.30
N LYS A 53 -3.08 2.09 13.23
CA LYS A 53 -2.36 2.53 12.02
C LYS A 53 -1.26 1.57 11.63
N LYS A 54 -0.52 1.05 12.60
CA LYS A 54 0.53 0.05 12.36
C LYS A 54 -0.04 -1.25 11.78
N THR A 55 -1.24 -1.64 12.19
CA THR A 55 -1.93 -2.81 11.63
C THR A 55 -2.38 -2.53 10.20
N ASP A 56 -2.98 -1.37 9.93
CA ASP A 56 -3.37 -0.95 8.57
C ASP A 56 -2.15 -0.91 7.63
N LEU A 57 -1.00 -0.39 8.09
CA LEU A 57 0.26 -0.37 7.32
C LEU A 57 0.77 -1.78 7.01
N LYS A 58 0.64 -2.74 7.93
CA LYS A 58 1.03 -4.14 7.69
C LYS A 58 0.15 -4.80 6.63
N ILE A 59 -1.16 -4.57 6.70
CA ILE A 59 -2.13 -5.06 5.70
C ILE A 59 -1.78 -4.48 4.32
N LEU A 60 -1.52 -3.17 4.25
CA LEU A 60 -1.11 -2.51 3.02
C LEU A 60 0.19 -3.13 2.46
N LEU A 61 1.20 -3.35 3.31
CA LEU A 61 2.46 -3.97 2.87
C LEU A 61 2.27 -5.38 2.30
N GLU A 62 1.40 -6.18 2.93
CA GLU A 62 1.06 -7.52 2.42
C GLU A 62 0.40 -7.43 1.05
N LYS A 63 -0.57 -6.52 0.87
CA LYS A 63 -1.25 -6.32 -0.42
C LYS A 63 -0.35 -5.80 -1.53
N ILE A 64 0.61 -4.93 -1.21
CA ILE A 64 1.64 -4.49 -2.17
C ILE A 64 2.43 -5.69 -2.68
N LYS A 65 2.86 -6.59 -1.78
CA LYS A 65 3.63 -7.78 -2.15
C LYS A 65 2.81 -8.74 -3.02
N GLU A 66 1.54 -8.99 -2.65
CA GLU A 66 0.61 -9.76 -3.48
C GLU A 66 0.47 -9.18 -4.90
N ALA A 67 0.31 -7.85 -5.01
CA ALA A 67 0.19 -7.17 -6.30
C ALA A 67 1.45 -7.33 -7.15
N LYS A 68 2.64 -7.10 -6.57
CA LYS A 68 3.92 -7.28 -7.27
C LYS A 68 4.15 -8.72 -7.74
N GLU A 69 3.75 -9.71 -6.95
CA GLU A 69 3.79 -11.11 -7.37
C GLU A 69 2.84 -11.42 -8.53
N LYS A 70 1.62 -10.87 -8.50
CA LYS A 70 0.63 -11.05 -9.56
C LYS A 70 1.12 -10.45 -10.89
N TYR A 71 1.73 -9.28 -10.86
CA TYR A 71 2.24 -8.62 -12.07
C TYR A 71 3.52 -9.25 -12.60
N SER A 72 4.41 -9.75 -11.73
CA SER A 72 5.61 -10.49 -12.16
C SER A 72 5.29 -11.84 -12.81
N LYS A 73 4.24 -12.54 -12.38
CA LYS A 73 3.78 -13.81 -12.99
C LYS A 73 2.98 -13.63 -14.29
N SER A 74 2.65 -12.40 -14.67
CA SER A 74 1.87 -12.07 -15.87
C SER A 74 2.74 -11.67 -17.08
N THR A 75 4.07 -11.82 -16.97
CA THR A 75 5.08 -11.53 -18.01
C THR A 75 5.79 -12.82 -18.38
#